data_AF-A0A4S4BIE8-F1
#
_entry.id   AF-A0A4S4BIE8-F1
#
_cell.length_a   1.000
_cell.length_b   1.000
_cell.length_c   1.000
_cell.angle_alpha   90.00
_cell.angle_beta   90.00
_cell.angle_gamma   90.00
#
_symmetry.space_group_name_H-M   'P 1'
#
loop_
_entity.id
_entity.type
_entity.pdbx_description
1 polymer ?
#
loop_
_entity_poly.entity_id
_entity_poly.type
_entity_poly.pdbx_seq_one_letter_code
_entity_poly.pdbx_strand_id
1 'polypeptide(L)'
;MTDIPSPQLITITFVVTDPDPEDEDSGMSPLVSKLLKEIDDLLESNGPNVESISAGFGKLPTQTSDRCAKCGVWTSDRNEKLYPEYTLLNVGTTYNGKLLCDLCLPEDHLLHF
;
A
#
# COMPACT_ATOMS: atom_id res chain seq x y z
N MET A 1 -21.37 -18.82 27.49
CA MET A 1 -20.84 -17.67 26.71
C MET A 1 -20.38 -18.25 25.39
N THR A 2 -21.07 -17.94 24.30
CA THR A 2 -20.59 -18.28 22.95
C THR A 2 -19.57 -17.21 22.56
N ASP A 3 -18.33 -17.62 22.32
CA ASP A 3 -17.30 -16.71 21.79
C ASP A 3 -17.78 -16.17 20.44
N ILE A 4 -18.03 -14.87 20.39
CA ILE A 4 -18.25 -14.17 19.13
C ILE A 4 -16.85 -13.94 18.56
N PRO A 5 -16.53 -14.48 17.36
CA PRO A 5 -15.23 -14.24 16.76
C PRO A 5 -15.01 -12.74 16.55
N SER A 6 -13.83 -12.24 16.91
CA SER A 6 -13.45 -10.84 16.69
C SER A 6 -13.14 -10.61 15.20
N PRO A 7 -13.55 -9.47 14.62
CA PRO A 7 -13.19 -9.13 13.25
C PRO A 7 -11.66 -8.99 13.12
N GLN A 8 -11.14 -9.36 11.96
CA GLN A 8 -9.73 -9.21 11.62
C GLN A 8 -9.60 -8.19 10.48
N LEU A 9 -8.71 -7.21 10.65
CA LEU A 9 -8.35 -6.29 9.58
C LEU A 9 -7.25 -6.94 8.72
N ILE A 10 -7.55 -7.15 7.44
CA ILE A 10 -6.61 -7.67 6.45
C ILE A 10 -6.37 -6.56 5.43
N THR A 11 -5.12 -6.11 5.33
CA THR A 11 -4.72 -5.12 4.32
C THR A 11 -3.81 -5.79 3.31
N ILE A 12 -4.13 -5.65 2.04
CA ILE A 12 -3.31 -6.14 0.92
C ILE A 12 -2.97 -4.95 0.04
N THR A 13 -1.69 -4.78 -0.26
CA THR A 13 -1.19 -3.66 -1.07
C THR A 13 -0.31 -4.20 -2.17
N PHE A 14 -0.59 -3.75 -3.39
CA PHE A 14 0.16 -4.11 -4.57
C PHE A 14 0.69 -2.85 -5.23
N VAL A 15 1.93 -2.89 -5.70
CA VAL A 15 2.46 -1.88 -6.61
C VAL A 15 2.65 -2.53 -7.97
N VAL A 16 1.87 -2.08 -8.94
CA VAL A 16 1.87 -2.60 -10.30
C VAL A 16 2.40 -1.56 -11.28
N THR A 17 2.96 -2.03 -12.39
CA THR A 17 3.26 -1.16 -13.52
C THR A 17 2.14 -1.30 -14.54
N ASP A 18 1.48 -0.19 -14.84
CA ASP A 18 0.38 -0.14 -15.80
C ASP A 18 0.82 0.62 -17.06
N PRO A 19 0.81 -0.03 -18.24
CA PRO A 19 1.16 0.64 -19.49
C PRO A 19 0.09 1.62 -20.00
N ASP A 20 -1.18 1.50 -19.56
CA ASP A 20 -2.30 2.36 -19.99
C ASP A 20 -2.98 3.01 -18.78
N PRO A 21 -2.41 4.12 -18.26
CA PRO A 21 -2.65 4.56 -16.89
C PRO A 21 -4.00 5.24 -16.64
N GLU A 22 -4.74 5.70 -17.65
CA GLU A 22 -5.94 6.51 -17.44
C GLU A 22 -7.03 6.28 -18.49
N ASP A 23 -8.23 5.94 -18.01
CA ASP A 23 -9.48 6.26 -18.67
C ASP A 23 -9.95 7.64 -18.13
N GLU A 24 -10.10 8.63 -19.02
CA GLU A 24 -10.46 10.01 -18.67
C GLU A 24 -11.82 10.11 -17.94
N ASP A 25 -12.72 9.13 -18.14
CA ASP A 25 -14.06 9.16 -17.55
C ASP A 25 -14.11 8.55 -16.14
N SER A 26 -13.24 7.57 -15.85
CA SER A 26 -13.25 6.86 -14.55
C SER A 26 -12.18 7.33 -13.57
N GLY A 27 -11.11 7.98 -14.06
CA GLY A 27 -9.94 8.32 -13.25
C GLY A 27 -9.14 7.10 -12.75
N MET A 28 -9.45 5.91 -13.25
CA MET A 28 -8.73 4.66 -13.00
C MET A 28 -8.36 4.01 -14.34
N SER A 29 -7.34 3.16 -14.34
CA SER A 29 -7.04 2.36 -15.52
C SER A 29 -7.96 1.12 -15.62
N PRO A 30 -8.12 0.55 -16.83
CA PRO A 30 -8.83 -0.72 -17.01
C PRO A 30 -8.23 -1.87 -16.19
N LEU A 31 -6.90 -1.88 -15.99
CA LEU A 31 -6.21 -2.88 -15.18
C LEU A 31 -6.62 -2.78 -13.70
N VAL A 32 -6.63 -1.58 -13.14
CA VAL A 32 -7.04 -1.34 -11.74
C VAL A 32 -8.50 -1.78 -11.55
N SER A 33 -9.39 -1.38 -12.46
CA SER A 33 -10.81 -1.76 -12.40
C SER A 33 -11.00 -3.28 -12.45
N LYS A 34 -10.23 -3.97 -13.30
CA LYS A 34 -10.24 -5.43 -13.40
C LYS A 34 -9.73 -6.09 -12.12
N LEU A 35 -8.63 -5.61 -11.55
CA LEU A 35 -8.05 -6.17 -10.32
C LEU A 35 -8.98 -6.05 -9.13
N LEU A 36 -9.65 -4.90 -8.97
CA LEU A 36 -10.64 -4.70 -7.90
C LEU A 36 -11.78 -5.71 -8.01
N LYS A 37 -12.31 -5.90 -9.23
CA LYS A 37 -13.35 -6.89 -9.48
C LYS A 37 -12.89 -8.32 -9.17
N GLU A 38 -11.68 -8.70 -9.57
CA GLU A 38 -11.14 -10.05 -9.29
C GLU A 38 -10.93 -10.29 -7.80
N ILE A 39 -10.56 -9.26 -7.04
CA ILE A 39 -10.46 -9.34 -5.58
C ILE A 39 -11.84 -9.52 -4.95
N ASP A 40 -12.84 -8.76 -5.39
CA ASP A 40 -14.22 -8.90 -4.90
C ASP A 40 -14.76 -10.32 -5.18
N ASP A 41 -14.62 -10.82 -6.41
CA ASP A 41 -15.05 -12.17 -6.80
C ASP A 41 -14.31 -13.26 -5.98
N LEU A 42 -13.01 -13.05 -5.66
CA LEU A 42 -12.23 -13.95 -4.80
C LEU A 42 -12.75 -13.95 -3.35
N LEU A 43 -13.11 -12.79 -2.81
CA LEU A 43 -13.64 -12.68 -1.45
C LEU A 43 -15.02 -13.32 -1.34
N GLU A 44 -15.91 -13.09 -2.31
CA GLU A 44 -17.23 -13.74 -2.36
C GLU A 44 -17.13 -15.27 -2.41
N SER A 45 -16.16 -15.80 -3.17
CA SER A 45 -15.99 -17.25 -3.34
C SER A 45 -15.32 -17.97 -2.16
N ASN A 46 -14.54 -17.27 -1.33
CA ASN A 46 -13.79 -17.88 -0.21
C ASN A 46 -14.45 -17.70 1.17
N GLY A 47 -15.59 -17.03 1.25
CA GLY A 47 -16.46 -17.03 2.42
C GLY A 47 -16.03 -16.25 3.69
N PRO A 48 -15.05 -15.32 3.72
CA PRO A 48 -15.00 -14.38 4.83
C PRO A 48 -16.30 -13.54 4.82
N ASN A 49 -16.92 -13.36 5.99
CA ASN A 49 -17.98 -12.39 6.14
C ASN A 49 -17.35 -10.99 6.10
N VAL A 50 -17.22 -10.43 4.90
CA VAL A 50 -16.57 -9.13 4.69
C VAL A 50 -17.52 -8.04 5.17
N GLU A 51 -17.18 -7.41 6.28
CA GLU A 51 -17.96 -6.31 6.85
C GLU A 51 -17.81 -5.01 6.03
N SER A 52 -16.65 -4.81 5.41
CA SER A 52 -16.38 -3.68 4.51
C SER A 52 -15.18 -3.94 3.60
N ILE A 53 -15.22 -3.36 2.40
CA ILE A 53 -14.10 -3.35 1.45
C ILE A 53 -13.71 -1.89 1.22
N SER A 54 -12.42 -1.59 1.34
CA SER A 54 -11.85 -0.32 0.95
C SER A 54 -10.64 -0.59 0.09
N ALA A 55 -10.59 0.06 -1.08
CA ALA A 55 -9.44 0.05 -1.95
C ALA A 55 -9.03 1.48 -2.24
N GLY A 56 -7.72 1.74 -2.12
CA GLY A 56 -7.10 3.00 -2.50
C GLY A 56 -6.22 2.80 -3.73
N PHE A 57 -6.22 3.77 -4.63
CA PHE A 57 -5.32 3.84 -5.76
C PHE A 57 -4.57 5.17 -5.73
N GLY A 58 -3.28 5.12 -6.02
CA GLY A 58 -2.41 6.29 -6.06
C GLY A 58 -1.25 6.09 -7.02
N LYS A 59 -0.84 7.17 -7.68
CA LYS A 59 0.31 7.16 -8.59
C LYS A 59 1.61 7.25 -7.80
N LEU A 60 2.64 6.54 -8.26
CA LEU A 60 4.00 6.58 -7.72
C LEU A 60 5.01 7.00 -8.81
N PRO A 61 6.11 7.67 -8.46
CA PRO A 61 6.46 8.15 -7.11
C PRO A 61 5.60 9.35 -6.69
N THR A 62 5.60 9.66 -5.40
CA THR A 62 5.01 10.89 -4.85
C THR A 62 6.10 11.77 -4.24
N GLN A 63 5.73 12.94 -3.70
CA GLN A 63 6.67 13.78 -2.96
C GLN A 63 7.23 13.09 -1.70
N THR A 64 6.52 12.09 -1.19
CA THR A 64 6.82 11.42 0.07
C THR A 64 7.07 9.93 -0.09
N SER A 65 7.05 9.40 -1.32
CA SER A 65 7.19 7.97 -1.57
C SER A 65 8.04 7.69 -2.81
N ASP A 66 9.08 6.88 -2.63
CA ASP A 66 10.00 6.46 -3.68
C ASP A 66 10.59 5.07 -3.34
N ARG A 67 11.47 4.55 -4.20
CA ARG A 67 12.21 3.33 -3.93
C ARG A 67 13.28 3.58 -2.87
N CYS A 68 13.40 2.65 -1.93
CA CYS A 68 14.51 2.61 -0.99
C CYS A 68 15.84 2.60 -1.75
N ALA A 69 16.73 3.53 -1.42
CA ALA A 69 18.02 3.68 -2.09
C ALA A 69 18.97 2.49 -1.91
N LYS A 70 18.69 1.58 -0.96
CA LYS A 70 19.52 0.40 -0.66
C LYS A 70 18.97 -0.89 -1.28
N CYS A 71 17.67 -1.17 -1.13
CA CYS A 71 17.07 -2.42 -1.58
C CYS A 71 16.03 -2.28 -2.70
N GLY A 72 15.65 -1.05 -3.06
CA GLY A 72 14.74 -0.78 -4.18
C GLY A 72 13.25 -1.02 -3.91
N VAL A 73 12.86 -1.38 -2.68
CA VAL A 73 11.44 -1.55 -2.29
C VAL A 73 10.73 -0.21 -2.23
N TRP A 74 9.45 -0.17 -2.61
CA TRP A 74 8.64 1.04 -2.48
C TRP A 74 8.45 1.40 -1.00
N THR A 75 8.78 2.65 -0.69
CA THR A 75 8.90 3.16 0.68
C THR A 75 8.23 4.53 0.77
N SER A 76 7.55 4.80 1.87
CA SER A 76 7.02 6.13 2.19
C SER A 76 7.79 6.75 3.35
N ASP A 77 8.15 8.02 3.22
CA ASP A 77 8.76 8.80 4.30
C ASP A 77 7.71 9.12 5.37
N ARG A 78 7.81 8.45 6.51
CA ARG A 78 6.86 8.58 7.62
C ARG A 78 6.96 9.93 8.34
N ASN A 79 8.04 10.67 8.15
CA ASN A 79 8.20 12.00 8.73
C ASN A 79 7.46 13.09 7.93
N GLU A 80 6.97 12.76 6.74
CA GLU A 80 6.17 13.65 5.91
C GLU A 80 4.67 13.37 6.05
N LYS A 81 3.84 14.34 5.66
CA LYS A 81 2.38 14.16 5.65
C LYS A 81 1.98 13.18 4.55
N LEU A 82 1.63 11.95 4.94
CA LEU A 82 1.18 10.91 4.01
C LEU A 82 -0.33 11.01 3.74
N TYR A 83 -0.71 10.80 2.49
CA TYR A 83 -2.10 10.49 2.16
C TYR A 83 -2.41 9.04 2.56
N PRO A 84 -3.65 8.71 2.97
CA PRO A 84 -4.02 7.40 3.49
C PRO A 84 -3.59 6.22 2.59
N GLU A 85 -3.74 6.36 1.27
CA GLU A 85 -3.39 5.33 0.29
C GLU A 85 -1.89 4.99 0.23
N TYR A 86 -1.01 5.91 0.66
CA TYR A 86 0.44 5.66 0.70
C TYR A 86 0.92 5.18 2.07
N THR A 87 0.07 5.20 3.11
CA THR A 87 0.42 4.65 4.43
C THR A 87 0.63 3.12 4.42
N LEU A 88 0.31 2.47 3.30
CA LEU A 88 0.40 1.02 3.12
C LEU A 88 1.69 0.56 2.43
N LEU A 89 2.57 1.49 2.00
CA LEU A 89 3.91 1.14 1.54
C LEU A 89 4.84 0.82 2.73
N ASN A 90 6.05 0.32 2.45
CA ASN A 90 7.04 0.11 3.51
C ASN A 90 7.31 1.43 4.22
N VAL A 91 7.38 1.37 5.56
CA VAL A 91 7.73 2.53 6.36
C VAL A 91 9.19 2.85 6.14
N GLY A 92 9.52 4.13 6.02
CA GLY A 92 10.90 4.57 5.96
C GLY A 92 11.05 6.03 6.30
N THR A 93 12.25 6.55 6.09
CA THR A 93 12.51 7.98 6.13
C THR A 93 13.77 8.36 5.36
N THR A 94 13.88 9.64 5.03
CA THR A 94 15.09 10.24 4.49
C THR A 94 16.20 10.25 5.54
N TYR A 95 17.22 9.45 5.31
CA TYR A 95 18.43 9.36 6.15
C TYR A 95 19.66 9.70 5.29
N ASN A 96 20.43 10.71 5.71
CA ASN A 96 21.57 11.23 4.95
C ASN A 96 21.25 11.56 3.48
N GLY A 97 20.08 12.16 3.25
CA GLY A 97 19.62 12.58 1.90
C GLY A 97 19.15 11.43 1.01
N LYS A 98 18.94 10.22 1.55
CA LYS A 98 18.42 9.06 0.82
C LYS A 98 17.22 8.49 1.54
N LEU A 99 16.16 8.16 0.80
CA LEU A 99 15.03 7.43 1.35
C LEU A 99 15.43 5.97 1.64
N LEU A 100 15.31 5.55 2.89
CA LEU A 100 15.55 4.17 3.33
C LEU A 100 14.30 3.59 4.00
N CYS A 101 13.96 2.34 3.68
CA CYS A 101 12.94 1.61 4.43
C CYS A 101 13.46 1.27 5.83
N ASP A 102 12.55 0.97 6.75
CA ASP A 102 12.78 0.49 8.10
C ASP A 102 13.92 -0.53 8.20
N LEU A 103 13.87 -1.60 7.41
CA LEU A 103 14.90 -2.65 7.38
C LEU A 103 16.29 -2.19 6.90
N CYS A 104 16.35 -1.07 6.17
CA CYS A 104 17.58 -0.55 5.59
C CYS A 104 18.19 0.62 6.37
N LEU A 105 17.44 1.19 7.32
CA LEU A 105 17.94 2.19 8.25
C LEU A 105 19.01 1.58 9.17
N PRO A 106 19.88 2.41 9.78
CA PRO A 106 20.77 1.96 10.84
C PRO A 106 20.00 1.31 12.00
N GLU A 107 20.59 0.29 12.64
CA GLU A 107 19.94 -0.46 13.73
C GLU A 107 19.59 0.41 14.94
N ASP A 108 20.29 1.52 15.15
CA ASP A 108 20.06 2.49 16.21
C ASP A 108 19.02 3.56 15.85
N HIS A 109 18.45 3.52 14.65
CA HIS A 109 17.43 4.47 14.21
C HIS A 109 16.05 4.10 14.75
N LEU A 110 15.28 5.09 15.21
CA LEU A 110 13.95 4.92 15.83
C LEU A 110 12.88 4.25 14.95
N LEU A 111 13.15 4.10 13.66
CA LEU A 111 12.25 3.52 12.66
C LEU A 111 12.79 2.20 12.08
N HIS A 112 13.88 1.67 12.63
CA HIS A 112 14.40 0.37 12.24
C HIS A 112 13.62 -0.74 12.96
N PHE A 113 13.07 -1.70 12.21
CA PHE A 113 12.30 -2.85 12.68
C PHE A 113 12.64 -4.10 11.88
#